data_AF-V6LL78-F1
#
_entry.id   AF-V6LL78-F1
#
_cell.length_a   1.000
_cell.length_b   1.000
_cell.length_c   1.000
_cell.angle_alpha   90.00
_cell.angle_beta   90.00
_cell.angle_gamma   90.00
#
_symmetry.space_group_name_H-M   'P 1'
#
loop_
_entity.id
_entity.type
_entity.pdbx_description
1 polymer ?
#
loop_
_entity_poly.entity_id
_entity_poly.type
_entity_poly.pdbx_seq_one_letter_code
_entity_poly.pdbx_strand_id
1 'polypeptide(L)'
;MNDTIYAAEQIIIPPTLPEILKNYSKAVLSEQPADLVDFSIKYFGMLKTTSPTPQKTTFQPNLDLLADIYKRIDGKSLGEQLQQIQAEVPSELIEQLQLWYKFGRENLNMTNESSITTLTLLFCLIYAQLYDVLQVAFFVFKIKAGYISKEILLQIFDILCKFDYRVEKNAIDIVKGLDADIFFDDLIRMLGVRK
;
A
#
# COMPACT_ATOMS: atom_id res chain seq x y z
N MET A 1 -29.31 35.39 -33.21
CA MET A 1 -27.86 35.22 -33.44
C MET A 1 -27.27 34.92 -32.09
N ASN A 2 -26.93 33.66 -31.84
CA ASN A 2 -26.37 33.21 -30.56
C ASN A 2 -24.90 32.92 -30.84
N ASP A 3 -24.10 33.98 -30.90
CA ASP A 3 -22.65 33.84 -31.05
C ASP A 3 -22.12 33.25 -29.75
N THR A 4 -21.77 31.97 -29.78
CA THR A 4 -20.97 31.34 -28.73
C THR A 4 -19.70 32.16 -28.57
N ILE A 5 -19.57 32.86 -27.43
CA ILE A 5 -18.44 33.74 -27.08
C ILE A 5 -17.11 32.96 -27.00
N TYR A 6 -17.16 31.62 -26.99
CA TYR A 6 -16.01 30.73 -26.87
C TYR A 6 -15.83 29.87 -28.13
N ALA A 7 -14.61 29.84 -28.65
CA ALA A 7 -14.21 28.98 -29.76
C ALA A 7 -13.53 27.71 -29.23
N ALA A 8 -13.73 26.57 -29.89
CA ALA A 8 -13.22 25.28 -29.43
C ALA A 8 -11.68 25.24 -29.31
N GLU A 9 -10.97 26.02 -30.12
CA GLU A 9 -9.51 26.11 -30.09
C GLU A 9 -8.97 26.79 -28.82
N GLN A 10 -9.82 27.48 -28.06
CA GLN A 10 -9.43 28.12 -26.79
C GLN A 10 -9.30 27.12 -25.64
N ILE A 11 -9.82 25.89 -25.80
CA ILE A 11 -9.73 24.85 -24.78
C ILE A 11 -8.39 24.11 -24.94
N ILE A 12 -7.38 24.55 -24.19
CA ILE A 12 -6.08 23.87 -24.14
C ILE A 12 -6.19 22.67 -23.20
N ILE A 13 -6.17 21.46 -23.77
CA ILE A 13 -6.14 20.22 -22.99
C ILE A 13 -4.69 19.88 -22.65
N PRO A 14 -4.29 19.78 -21.36
CA PRO A 14 -2.94 19.36 -21.00
C PRO A 14 -2.64 17.95 -21.53
N PRO A 15 -1.43 17.69 -22.08
CA PRO A 15 -1.10 16.41 -22.72
C PRO A 15 -1.12 15.21 -21.75
N THR A 16 -0.94 15.46 -20.44
CA THR A 16 -0.94 14.43 -19.39
C THR A 16 -2.33 14.08 -18.85
N LEU A 17 -3.33 14.95 -19.07
CA LEU A 17 -4.68 14.78 -18.52
C LEU A 17 -5.37 13.48 -18.98
N PRO A 18 -5.31 13.07 -20.26
CA PRO A 18 -5.92 11.82 -20.69
C PRO A 18 -5.36 10.59 -19.98
N GLU A 19 -4.05 10.56 -19.73
CA GLU A 19 -3.40 9.45 -19.04
C GLU A 19 -3.79 9.37 -17.57
N ILE A 20 -3.82 10.51 -16.88
CA ILE A 20 -4.26 10.60 -15.47
C ILE A 20 -5.69 10.06 -15.33
N LEU A 21 -6.60 10.51 -16.21
CA LEU A 21 -8.00 10.06 -16.19
C LEU A 21 -8.15 8.58 -16.53
N LYS A 22 -7.34 8.05 -17.45
CA LYS A 22 -7.32 6.63 -17.78
C LYS A 22 -6.87 5.78 -16.58
N ASN A 23 -5.80 6.18 -15.91
CA ASN A 23 -5.28 5.45 -14.75
C ASN A 23 -6.26 5.48 -13.57
N TYR A 24 -6.85 6.65 -13.30
CA TYR A 24 -7.90 6.78 -12.30
C TYR A 24 -9.12 5.91 -12.63
N SER A 25 -9.63 5.97 -13.86
CA SER A 25 -10.77 5.14 -14.30
C SER A 25 -10.49 3.65 -14.14
N LYS A 26 -9.25 3.23 -14.44
CA LYS A 26 -8.82 1.85 -14.23
C LYS A 26 -8.81 1.46 -12.76
N ALA A 27 -8.31 2.33 -11.87
CA ALA A 27 -8.30 2.09 -10.43
C ALA A 27 -9.74 1.95 -9.89
N VAL A 28 -10.66 2.83 -10.32
CA VAL A 28 -12.08 2.76 -9.95
C VAL A 28 -12.72 1.44 -10.40
N LEU A 29 -12.47 1.00 -11.64
CA LEU A 29 -13.04 -0.24 -12.17
C LEU A 29 -12.50 -1.49 -11.47
N SER A 30 -11.22 -1.47 -11.07
CA SER A 30 -10.59 -2.57 -10.36
C SER A 30 -11.10 -2.68 -8.93
N GLU A 31 -11.15 -1.56 -8.20
CA GLU A 31 -11.45 -1.55 -6.76
C GLU A 31 -12.95 -1.49 -6.47
N GLN A 32 -13.76 -1.01 -7.41
CA GLN A 32 -15.22 -0.85 -7.28
C GLN A 32 -15.62 -0.19 -5.94
N PRO A 33 -15.08 1.00 -5.62
CA PRO A 33 -15.27 1.61 -4.31
C PRO A 33 -16.74 1.93 -4.05
N ALA A 34 -17.20 1.71 -2.81
CA ALA A 34 -18.55 2.05 -2.39
C ALA A 34 -18.82 3.58 -2.41
N ASP A 35 -17.79 4.39 -2.13
CA ASP A 35 -17.83 5.86 -2.16
C ASP A 35 -16.77 6.41 -3.15
N LEU A 36 -17.24 6.85 -4.32
CA LEU A 36 -16.37 7.35 -5.38
C LEU A 36 -15.69 8.68 -5.02
N VAL A 37 -16.35 9.56 -4.25
CA VAL A 37 -15.80 10.88 -3.90
C VAL A 37 -14.64 10.70 -2.93
N ASP A 38 -14.84 9.89 -1.88
CA ASP A 38 -13.78 9.58 -0.92
C ASP A 38 -12.58 8.90 -1.58
N PHE A 39 -12.85 7.90 -2.42
CA PHE A 39 -11.82 7.22 -3.20
C PHE A 39 -11.01 8.20 -4.05
N SER A 40 -11.68 9.17 -4.69
CA SER A 40 -11.02 10.18 -5.53
C SER A 40 -10.08 11.07 -4.72
N ILE A 41 -10.54 11.55 -3.55
CA ILE A 41 -9.73 12.39 -2.66
C ILE A 41 -8.46 11.64 -2.24
N LYS A 42 -8.61 10.37 -1.83
CA LYS A 42 -7.49 9.53 -1.42
C LYS A 42 -6.55 9.21 -2.58
N TYR A 43 -7.07 8.81 -3.75
CA TYR A 43 -6.27 8.45 -4.93
C TYR A 43 -5.39 9.61 -5.40
N PHE A 44 -5.99 10.80 -5.59
CA PHE A 44 -5.22 11.97 -6.03
C PHE A 44 -4.34 12.54 -4.93
N GLY A 45 -4.73 12.41 -3.65
CA GLY A 45 -3.88 12.71 -2.51
C GLY A 45 -2.60 11.88 -2.50
N MET A 46 -2.73 10.55 -2.70
CA MET A 46 -1.60 9.64 -2.80
C MET A 46 -0.72 9.96 -4.01
N LEU A 47 -1.32 10.18 -5.18
CA LEU A 47 -0.59 10.51 -6.42
C LEU A 47 0.28 11.76 -6.26
N LYS A 48 -0.14 12.72 -5.43
CA LYS A 48 0.63 13.93 -5.12
C LYS A 48 1.84 13.64 -4.22
N THR A 49 1.69 12.73 -3.24
CA THR A 49 2.78 12.34 -2.32
C THR A 49 3.78 11.38 -2.94
N THR A 50 3.34 10.54 -3.88
CA THR A 50 4.21 9.66 -4.65
C THR A 50 4.68 10.42 -5.89
N SER A 51 5.79 11.17 -5.78
CA SER A 51 6.51 11.61 -6.99
C SER A 51 6.72 10.39 -7.90
N PRO A 52 6.49 10.48 -9.22
CA PRO A 52 6.39 9.32 -10.08
C PRO A 52 7.73 8.59 -10.09
N THR A 53 7.86 7.57 -9.25
CA THR A 53 8.98 6.65 -9.36
C THR A 53 8.73 5.87 -10.65
N PRO A 54 9.67 5.93 -11.60
CA PRO A 54 9.45 5.31 -12.89
C PRO A 54 9.31 3.81 -12.70
N GLN A 55 8.25 3.30 -13.33
CA GLN A 55 8.09 1.96 -13.86
C GLN A 55 7.65 0.88 -12.88
N LYS A 56 6.58 0.20 -13.31
CA LYS A 56 6.47 -1.25 -13.28
C LYS A 56 7.80 -1.88 -13.71
N THR A 57 8.76 -2.00 -12.82
CA THR A 57 9.60 -3.19 -12.85
C THR A 57 8.71 -4.29 -12.32
N THR A 58 8.67 -5.43 -13.00
CA THR A 58 8.08 -6.68 -12.51
C THR A 58 8.92 -7.22 -11.34
N PHE A 59 9.31 -6.36 -10.42
CA PHE A 59 10.03 -6.71 -9.22
C PHE A 59 9.04 -7.38 -8.29
N GLN A 60 9.00 -8.71 -8.38
CA GLN A 60 8.33 -9.54 -7.40
C GLN A 60 9.38 -9.92 -6.35
N PRO A 61 9.31 -9.32 -5.16
CA PRO A 61 10.24 -9.67 -4.10
C PRO A 61 10.03 -11.13 -3.73
N ASN A 62 11.12 -11.83 -3.41
CA ASN A 62 11.04 -13.17 -2.87
C ASN A 62 10.34 -13.11 -1.51
N LEU A 63 9.10 -13.61 -1.45
CA LEU A 63 8.26 -13.52 -0.25
C LEU A 63 8.80 -14.35 0.91
N ASP A 64 9.45 -15.48 0.62
CA ASP A 64 10.09 -16.31 1.64
C ASP A 64 11.25 -15.56 2.28
N LEU A 65 12.07 -14.88 1.45
CA LEU A 65 13.14 -14.03 1.92
C LEU A 65 12.63 -12.86 2.77
N LEU A 66 11.53 -12.22 2.36
CA LEU A 66 10.90 -11.14 3.15
C LEU A 66 10.35 -11.63 4.49
N ALA A 67 9.72 -12.81 4.51
CA ALA A 67 9.25 -13.43 5.74
C ALA A 67 10.41 -13.78 6.69
N ASP A 68 11.53 -14.27 6.14
CA ASP A 68 12.72 -14.58 6.92
C ASP A 68 13.40 -13.31 7.45
N ILE A 69 13.49 -12.25 6.64
CA ILE A 69 13.97 -10.93 7.07
C ILE A 69 13.10 -10.40 8.20
N TYR A 70 11.77 -10.45 8.06
CA TYR A 70 10.85 -9.99 9.09
C TYR A 70 11.07 -10.75 10.42
N LYS A 71 11.16 -12.08 10.38
CA LYS A 71 11.44 -12.91 11.57
C LYS A 71 12.80 -12.61 12.20
N ARG A 72 13.83 -12.32 11.41
CA ARG A 72 15.17 -11.98 11.90
C ARG A 72 15.23 -10.61 12.57
N ILE A 73 14.34 -9.69 12.17
CA ILE A 73 14.32 -8.30 12.61
C ILE A 73 13.34 -8.08 13.78
N ASP A 74 12.54 -9.09 14.15
CA ASP A 74 11.45 -9.01 15.15
C ASP A 74 11.73 -8.04 16.31
N GLY A 75 11.05 -6.87 16.27
CA GLY A 75 11.14 -5.80 17.27
C GLY A 75 12.24 -4.74 17.11
N LYS A 76 13.05 -4.74 16.05
CA LYS A 76 14.15 -3.78 15.83
C LYS A 76 14.03 -2.96 14.54
N SER A 77 14.72 -1.81 14.50
CA SER A 77 14.68 -0.86 13.37
C SER A 77 15.32 -1.49 12.12
N LEU A 78 14.54 -1.53 11.03
CA LEU A 78 14.94 -2.13 9.75
C LEU A 78 16.26 -1.53 9.22
N GLY A 79 16.50 -0.24 9.44
CA GLY A 79 17.66 0.48 8.90
C GLY A 79 19.02 -0.03 9.38
N GLU A 80 19.14 -0.42 10.67
CA GLU A 80 20.42 -0.84 11.26
C GLU A 80 20.77 -2.29 10.89
N GLN A 81 19.77 -3.16 10.77
CA GLN A 81 20.00 -4.58 10.47
C GLN A 81 20.11 -4.87 8.97
N LEU A 82 19.58 -4.02 8.09
CA LEU A 82 19.75 -4.18 6.63
C LEU A 82 21.23 -4.17 6.21
N GLN A 83 22.10 -3.45 6.93
CA GLN A 83 23.55 -3.47 6.69
C GLN A 83 24.19 -4.82 7.04
N GLN A 84 23.65 -5.54 8.02
CA GLN A 84 24.19 -6.84 8.47
C GLN A 84 23.73 -7.99 7.56
N ILE A 85 22.54 -7.86 6.94
CA ILE A 85 21.94 -8.89 6.08
C ILE A 85 22.31 -8.67 4.59
N GLN A 86 23.07 -7.61 4.29
CA GLN A 86 23.43 -7.18 2.93
C GLN A 86 24.20 -8.24 2.10
N ALA A 87 24.81 -9.24 2.75
CA ALA A 87 25.55 -10.30 2.07
C ALA A 87 24.65 -11.42 1.48
N GLU A 88 23.41 -11.59 1.96
CA GLU A 88 22.50 -12.69 1.57
C GLU A 88 21.30 -12.21 0.74
N VAL A 89 21.09 -10.89 0.65
CA VAL A 89 19.90 -10.28 0.05
C VAL A 89 20.28 -9.55 -1.24
N PRO A 90 19.50 -9.68 -2.33
CA PRO A 90 19.74 -8.95 -3.57
C PRO A 90 19.83 -7.44 -3.33
N SER A 91 20.83 -6.79 -3.93
CA SER A 91 21.09 -5.35 -3.80
C SER A 91 19.87 -4.50 -4.13
N GLU A 92 19.11 -4.87 -5.16
CA GLU A 92 17.91 -4.19 -5.62
C GLU A 92 16.81 -4.19 -4.54
N LEU A 93 16.66 -5.29 -3.80
CA LEU A 93 15.69 -5.38 -2.71
C LEU A 93 16.10 -4.47 -1.55
N ILE A 94 17.39 -4.38 -1.25
CA ILE A 94 17.91 -3.53 -0.18
C ILE A 94 17.69 -2.06 -0.52
N GLU A 95 17.97 -1.64 -1.76
CA GLU A 95 17.73 -0.27 -2.22
C GLU A 95 16.24 0.09 -2.10
N GLN A 96 15.34 -0.80 -2.51
CA GLN A 96 13.90 -0.59 -2.35
C GLN A 96 13.51 -0.46 -0.88
N LEU A 97 13.96 -1.38 -0.01
CA LEU A 97 13.64 -1.33 1.42
C LEU A 97 14.17 -0.05 2.08
N GLN A 98 15.36 0.43 1.71
CA GLN A 98 15.94 1.68 2.21
C GLN A 98 15.17 2.91 1.72
N LEU A 99 14.78 2.93 0.44
CA LEU A 99 13.95 4.00 -0.12
C LEU A 99 12.64 4.13 0.64
N TRP A 100 11.93 3.01 0.84
CA TRP A 100 10.63 3.00 1.52
C TRP A 100 10.74 3.28 3.02
N TYR A 101 11.84 2.83 3.65
CA TYR A 101 12.14 3.20 5.03
C TYR A 101 12.29 4.73 5.18
N LYS A 102 13.07 5.36 4.30
CA LYS A 102 13.25 6.81 4.28
C LYS A 102 11.94 7.54 3.98
N PHE A 103 11.20 7.08 2.97
CA PHE A 103 9.91 7.65 2.59
C PHE A 103 8.90 7.60 3.75
N GLY A 104 8.79 6.46 4.43
CA GLY A 104 7.93 6.32 5.60
C GLY A 104 8.31 7.31 6.70
N ARG A 105 9.60 7.43 7.03
CA ARG A 105 10.09 8.39 8.04
C ARG A 105 9.72 9.84 7.70
N GLU A 106 9.88 10.26 6.45
CA GLU A 106 9.68 11.65 6.04
C GLU A 106 8.20 12.03 5.88
N ASN A 107 7.35 11.08 5.46
CA ASN A 107 5.97 11.38 5.07
C ASN A 107 4.90 10.96 6.08
N LEU A 108 5.20 10.05 7.01
CA LEU A 108 4.20 9.56 7.96
C LEU A 108 4.20 10.25 9.32
N ASN A 109 5.21 11.07 9.65
CA ASN A 109 5.44 11.52 11.04
C ASN A 109 5.32 10.36 12.06
N MET A 110 5.64 9.13 11.64
CA MET A 110 5.44 7.95 12.46
C MET A 110 6.64 7.78 13.38
N THR A 111 6.38 7.90 14.68
CA THR A 111 7.35 7.75 15.77
C THR A 111 7.82 6.32 15.99
N ASN A 112 7.12 5.33 15.43
CA ASN A 112 7.46 3.91 15.60
C ASN A 112 8.09 3.35 14.33
N GLU A 113 9.42 3.19 14.38
CA GLU A 113 10.29 2.59 13.36
C GLU A 113 10.07 1.06 13.26
N SER A 114 8.88 0.65 12.83
CA SER A 114 8.55 -0.79 12.72
C SER A 114 8.86 -1.32 11.32
N SER A 115 9.45 -2.52 11.27
CA SER A 115 9.62 -3.30 10.03
C SER A 115 8.29 -3.54 9.31
N ILE A 116 7.19 -3.61 10.07
CA ILE A 116 5.82 -3.74 9.55
C ILE A 116 5.46 -2.55 8.67
N THR A 117 5.86 -1.32 9.07
CA THR A 117 5.56 -0.11 8.32
C THR A 117 6.20 -0.12 6.95
N THR A 118 7.52 -0.30 6.89
CA THR A 118 8.26 -0.29 5.63
C THR A 118 7.78 -1.36 4.67
N LEU A 119 7.56 -2.58 5.17
CA LEU A 119 7.12 -3.70 4.35
C LEU A 119 5.67 -3.50 3.86
N THR A 120 4.78 -2.98 4.70
CA THR A 120 3.40 -2.66 4.29
C THR A 120 3.37 -1.60 3.18
N LEU A 121 4.18 -0.55 3.30
CA LEU A 121 4.30 0.48 2.25
C LEU A 121 4.84 -0.11 0.95
N LEU A 122 5.88 -0.94 1.02
CA LEU A 122 6.43 -1.64 -0.14
C LEU A 122 5.34 -2.46 -0.85
N PHE A 123 4.53 -3.22 -0.10
CA PHE A 123 3.44 -4.00 -0.69
C PHE A 123 2.40 -3.14 -1.39
N CYS A 124 2.03 -1.98 -0.80
CA CYS A 124 1.05 -1.07 -1.40
C CYS A 124 1.42 -0.62 -2.82
N LEU A 125 2.71 -0.57 -3.13
CA LEU A 125 3.22 -0.07 -4.41
C LEU A 125 3.48 -1.16 -5.42
N ILE A 126 3.93 -2.34 -4.95
CA ILE A 126 4.16 -3.50 -5.80
C ILE A 126 2.84 -4.06 -6.31
N TYR A 127 1.86 -4.17 -5.41
CA TYR A 127 0.60 -4.82 -5.71
C TYR A 127 -0.47 -3.80 -6.09
N ALA A 128 -1.20 -4.11 -7.16
CA ALA A 128 -2.21 -3.20 -7.71
C ALA A 128 -3.54 -3.28 -6.95
N GLN A 129 -3.89 -4.46 -6.43
CA GLN A 129 -5.16 -4.72 -5.75
C GLN A 129 -4.97 -4.81 -4.24
N LEU A 130 -5.94 -4.33 -3.45
CA LEU A 130 -5.90 -4.45 -2.00
C LEU A 130 -5.84 -5.91 -1.53
N TYR A 131 -6.52 -6.82 -2.24
CA TYR A 131 -6.48 -8.24 -1.95
C TYR A 131 -5.04 -8.80 -1.96
N ASP A 132 -4.26 -8.46 -2.98
CA ASP A 132 -2.87 -8.91 -3.11
C ASP A 132 -1.97 -8.32 -2.02
N VAL A 133 -2.17 -7.03 -1.71
CA VAL A 133 -1.45 -6.35 -0.60
C VAL A 133 -1.70 -7.09 0.71
N LEU A 134 -2.97 -7.37 1.01
CA LEU A 134 -3.36 -8.07 2.23
C LEU A 134 -2.86 -9.51 2.22
N GLN A 135 -2.92 -10.23 1.10
CA GLN A 135 -2.45 -11.61 1.00
C GLN A 135 -0.95 -11.70 1.29
N VAL A 136 -0.16 -10.78 0.74
CA VAL A 136 1.29 -10.76 0.92
C VAL A 136 1.69 -10.30 2.31
N ALA A 137 1.02 -9.25 2.83
CA ALA A 137 1.17 -8.86 4.23
C ALA A 137 0.84 -10.06 5.14
N PHE A 138 -0.21 -10.81 4.82
CA PHE A 138 -0.58 -11.97 5.60
C PHE A 138 0.47 -13.08 5.57
N PHE A 139 1.03 -13.32 4.39
CA PHE A 139 2.06 -14.32 4.21
C PHE A 139 3.34 -13.99 4.99
N VAL A 140 3.76 -12.72 4.96
CA VAL A 140 5.03 -12.25 5.55
C VAL A 140 4.93 -12.12 7.07
N PHE A 141 3.82 -11.59 7.59
CA PHE A 141 3.69 -11.26 9.02
C PHE A 141 3.01 -12.35 9.88
N LYS A 142 2.61 -13.49 9.30
CA LYS A 142 2.01 -14.59 10.07
C LYS A 142 2.94 -15.08 11.18
N ILE A 143 2.37 -15.28 12.37
CA ILE A 143 3.13 -15.71 13.55
C ILE A 143 3.33 -17.24 13.51
N LYS A 144 2.27 -17.99 13.15
CA LYS A 144 2.29 -19.46 12.95
C LYS A 144 1.33 -19.82 11.81
N ALA A 145 1.12 -21.12 11.55
CA ALA A 145 0.43 -21.65 10.37
C ALA A 145 -1.01 -21.08 10.17
N GLY A 146 -1.09 -19.93 9.50
CA GLY A 146 -2.30 -19.34 8.95
C GLY A 146 -2.88 -18.11 9.64
N TYR A 147 -2.34 -17.67 10.78
CA TYR A 147 -2.93 -16.59 11.60
C TYR A 147 -1.95 -15.44 11.90
N ILE A 148 -2.53 -14.26 12.05
CA ILE A 148 -1.85 -13.01 12.41
C ILE A 148 -2.47 -12.47 13.69
N SER A 149 -1.62 -11.90 14.55
CA SER A 149 -2.11 -11.27 15.77
C SER A 149 -2.89 -10.00 15.47
N LYS A 150 -3.91 -9.76 16.30
CA LYS A 150 -4.66 -8.50 16.28
C LYS A 150 -3.74 -7.28 16.34
N GLU A 151 -2.67 -7.34 17.13
CA GLU A 151 -1.73 -6.23 17.31
C GLU A 151 -1.00 -5.87 16.01
N ILE A 152 -0.48 -6.88 15.29
CA ILE A 152 0.16 -6.69 13.98
C ILE A 152 -0.86 -6.17 12.97
N LEU A 153 -2.07 -6.75 12.98
CA LEU A 153 -3.13 -6.36 12.06
C LEU A 153 -3.56 -4.89 12.26
N LEU A 154 -3.66 -4.44 13.51
CA LEU A 154 -3.94 -3.04 13.83
C LEU A 154 -2.84 -2.11 13.32
N GLN A 155 -1.56 -2.49 13.41
CA GLN A 155 -0.47 -1.70 12.85
C GLN A 155 -0.57 -1.60 11.33
N ILE A 156 -0.81 -2.73 10.64
CA ILE A 156 -1.00 -2.76 9.19
C ILE A 156 -2.16 -1.83 8.80
N PHE A 157 -3.32 -1.95 9.45
CA PHE A 157 -4.50 -1.15 9.10
C PHE A 157 -4.39 0.33 9.46
N ASP A 158 -3.62 0.69 10.51
CA ASP A 158 -3.30 2.10 10.80
C ASP A 158 -2.51 2.75 9.66
N ILE A 159 -1.59 2.00 9.03
CA ILE A 159 -0.82 2.47 7.87
C ILE A 159 -1.69 2.49 6.61
N LEU A 160 -2.38 1.39 6.34
CA LEU A 160 -3.22 1.21 5.16
C LEU A 160 -4.32 2.29 5.10
N CYS A 161 -4.99 2.60 6.21
CA CYS A 161 -6.02 3.65 6.22
C CYS A 161 -5.46 5.06 5.97
N LYS A 162 -4.18 5.30 6.27
CA LYS A 162 -3.53 6.60 6.06
C LYS A 162 -3.05 6.80 4.63
N PHE A 163 -2.59 5.72 3.97
CA PHE A 163 -1.91 5.84 2.68
C PHE A 163 -2.58 5.11 1.53
N ASP A 164 -3.20 3.97 1.80
CA ASP A 164 -3.75 3.14 0.76
C ASP A 164 -5.18 3.59 0.45
N TYR A 165 -5.34 4.24 -0.70
CA TYR A 165 -6.63 4.75 -1.16
C TYR A 165 -7.68 3.66 -1.37
N ARG A 166 -7.26 2.40 -1.49
CA ARG A 166 -8.13 1.24 -1.71
C ARG A 166 -8.88 0.80 -0.45
N VAL A 167 -8.47 1.30 0.72
CA VAL A 167 -9.00 0.87 2.01
C VAL A 167 -10.22 1.69 2.39
N GLU A 168 -11.31 0.98 2.71
CA GLU A 168 -12.55 1.59 3.19
C GLU A 168 -12.41 2.16 4.60
N LYS A 169 -13.18 3.21 4.93
CA LYS A 169 -13.08 3.92 6.22
C LYS A 169 -13.42 3.04 7.43
N ASN A 170 -14.38 2.14 7.27
CA ASN A 170 -14.83 1.20 8.30
C ASN A 170 -13.85 0.03 8.52
N ALA A 171 -12.89 -0.19 7.61
CA ALA A 171 -12.00 -1.34 7.66
C ALA A 171 -11.21 -1.40 8.98
N ILE A 172 -10.74 -0.25 9.48
CA ILE A 172 -10.03 -0.20 10.77
C ILE A 172 -10.95 -0.51 11.96
N ASP A 173 -12.23 -0.12 11.89
CA ASP A 173 -13.19 -0.38 12.96
C ASP A 173 -13.58 -1.86 13.02
N ILE A 174 -13.66 -2.51 11.84
CA ILE A 174 -13.81 -3.97 11.73
C ILE A 174 -12.63 -4.67 12.41
N VAL A 175 -11.40 -4.24 12.14
CA VAL A 175 -10.19 -4.83 12.74
C VAL A 175 -10.09 -4.56 14.24
N LYS A 176 -10.48 -3.37 14.71
CA LYS A 176 -10.55 -3.05 16.15
C LYS A 176 -11.53 -3.93 16.90
N GLY A 177 -12.65 -4.28 16.26
CA GLY A 177 -13.70 -5.15 16.81
C GLY A 177 -13.35 -6.63 16.88
N LEU A 178 -12.18 -7.06 16.42
CA LEU A 178 -11.75 -8.46 16.53
C LEU A 178 -11.39 -8.81 17.98
N ASP A 179 -11.91 -9.93 18.48
CA ASP A 179 -11.61 -10.40 19.84
C ASP A 179 -10.36 -11.31 19.92
N ALA A 180 -9.88 -11.81 18.78
CA ALA A 180 -8.77 -12.75 18.70
C ALA A 180 -8.01 -12.64 17.36
N ASP A 181 -6.95 -13.44 17.24
CA ASP A 181 -6.21 -13.66 16.00
C ASP A 181 -7.13 -14.22 14.91
N ILE A 182 -6.88 -13.83 13.66
CA ILE A 182 -7.77 -14.11 12.53
C ILE A 182 -7.05 -14.79 11.37
N PHE A 183 -7.77 -15.64 10.64
CA PHE A 183 -7.34 -16.22 9.37
C PHE A 183 -7.56 -15.24 8.21
N PHE A 184 -6.73 -15.35 7.17
CA PHE A 184 -6.83 -14.48 6.00
C PHE A 184 -8.22 -14.50 5.35
N ASP A 185 -8.77 -15.69 5.10
CA ASP A 185 -10.07 -15.84 4.43
C ASP A 185 -11.22 -15.20 5.22
N ASP A 186 -11.17 -15.28 6.54
CA ASP A 186 -12.18 -14.66 7.41
C ASP A 186 -12.06 -13.14 7.38
N LEU A 187 -10.84 -12.60 7.42
CA LEU A 187 -10.62 -11.17 7.30
C LEU A 187 -11.13 -10.62 5.96
N ILE A 188 -10.79 -11.28 4.85
CA ILE A 188 -11.21 -10.85 3.51
C ILE A 188 -12.74 -10.83 3.39
N ARG A 189 -13.42 -11.84 3.95
CA ARG A 189 -14.89 -11.87 4.00
C ARG A 189 -15.46 -10.74 4.83
N MET A 190 -14.88 -10.45 6.00
CA MET A 190 -15.34 -9.37 6.88
C MET A 190 -15.16 -7.99 6.25
N LEU A 191 -14.07 -7.79 5.52
CA LEU A 191 -13.77 -6.53 4.82
C LEU A 191 -14.49 -6.40 3.47
N GLY A 192 -15.15 -7.45 2.99
CA GLY A 192 -15.80 -7.44 1.67
C GLY A 192 -14.83 -7.32 0.49
N VAL A 193 -13.53 -7.57 0.71
CA VAL A 193 -12.49 -7.45 -0.32
C VAL A 193 -12.60 -8.63 -1.28
N ARG A 194 -12.51 -8.36 -2.60
CA ARG A 194 -12.59 -9.40 -3.63
C ARG A 194 -11.21 -9.69 -4.22
N LYS A 195 -11.02 -10.96 -4.59
CA LYS A 195 -9.85 -11.44 -5.35
C LYS A 195 -9.92 -11.02 -6.81
#